data_AF-A0A944NSW0-F1
#
_entry.id   AF-A0A944NSW0-F1
#
_cell.length_a   1.000
_cell.length_b   1.000
_cell.length_c   1.000
_cell.angle_alpha   90.00
_cell.angle_beta   90.00
_cell.angle_gamma   90.00
#
_symmetry.space_group_name_H-M   'P 1'
#
loop_
_entity.id
_entity.type
_entity.pdbx_description
1 polymer ?
#
loop_
_entity_poly.entity_id
_entity_poly.type
_entity_poly.pdbx_seq_one_letter_code
_entity_poly.pdbx_strand_id
1 'polypeptide(L)' 'MSEDTARQWGLFISKAIRDTEPTNFSEPGLFLVRPDGTLFSAVLHTTPFHRHHFADVMEAIDMIRARDYPPRGDV' A
#
# COMPACT_ATOMS: atom_id res chain seq x y z
N MET A 1 2.32 8.67 11.03
CA MET A 1 2.05 7.27 11.41
C MET A 1 3.17 6.83 12.35
N SER A 2 2.87 6.03 13.38
CA SER A 2 3.91 5.45 14.25
C SER A 2 4.57 4.23 13.59
N GLU A 3 5.76 3.83 14.05
CA GLU A 3 6.42 2.59 13.56
C GLU A 3 5.55 1.36 13.84
N ASP A 4 4.94 1.26 15.03
CA ASP A 4 4.04 0.16 15.39
C ASP A 4 2.85 0.06 14.45
N THR A 5 2.24 1.20 14.13
CA THR A 5 1.14 1.25 13.15
C THR A 5 1.63 0.80 11.77
N ALA A 6 2.81 1.26 11.30
CA ALA A 6 3.35 0.84 10.01
C ALA A 6 3.55 -0.69 9.94
N ARG A 7 4.07 -1.29 11.02
CA ARG A 7 4.26 -2.74 11.15
C ARG A 7 2.94 -3.50 11.18
N GLN A 8 1.91 -2.98 11.84
CA GLN A 8 0.56 -3.56 11.80
C GLN A 8 -0.02 -3.60 10.38
N TRP A 9 0.33 -2.63 9.53
CA TRP A 9 -0.04 -2.61 8.11
C TRP A 9 0.91 -3.43 7.20
N GLY A 10 1.92 -4.08 7.77
CA GLY A 10 2.92 -4.86 7.02
C GLY A 10 3.94 -4.03 6.24
N LEU A 11 4.01 -2.72 6.47
CA LEU A 11 4.96 -1.84 5.80
C LEU A 11 6.40 -2.08 6.31
N PHE A 12 7.37 -1.94 5.40
CA PHE A 12 8.78 -2.04 5.74
C PHE A 12 9.28 -0.76 6.41
N ILE A 13 10.20 -0.90 7.35
CA ILE A 13 10.83 0.23 8.03
C ILE A 13 12.26 0.36 7.51
N SER A 14 12.57 1.51 6.95
CA SER A 14 13.91 1.88 6.50
C SER A 14 14.58 2.78 7.53
N LYS A 15 15.91 2.65 7.59
CA LYS A 15 16.78 3.56 8.33
C LYS A 15 17.28 4.64 7.39
N ALA A 16 17.35 5.87 7.87
CA ALA A 16 17.94 6.98 7.11
C ALA A 16 19.34 6.63 6.58
N ILE A 17 19.58 7.01 5.33
CA ILE A 17 20.91 6.98 4.70
C ILE A 17 21.51 8.38 4.54
N ARG A 18 20.71 9.42 4.81
CA ARG A 18 21.09 10.83 4.77
C ARG A 18 20.57 11.55 6.00
N ASP A 19 21.29 12.56 6.48
CA ASP A 19 20.91 13.33 7.68
C ASP A 19 19.62 14.15 7.50
N THR A 20 19.15 14.32 6.26
CA THR A 20 17.89 14.99 5.93
C THR A 20 16.65 14.09 6.09
N GLU A 21 16.83 12.79 6.26
CA GLU A 21 15.76 11.80 6.39
C GLU A 21 15.42 11.57 7.88
N PRO A 22 14.17 11.22 8.22
CA PRO A 22 13.85 10.72 9.56
C PRO A 22 14.67 9.46 9.88
N THR A 23 15.16 9.32 11.13
CA THR A 23 16.01 8.19 11.54
C THR A 23 15.45 6.83 11.12
N ASN A 24 14.14 6.63 11.35
CA ASN A 24 13.36 5.51 10.82
C ASN A 24 12.15 6.08 10.09
N PHE A 25 11.77 5.46 8.97
CA PHE A 25 10.54 5.78 8.26
C PHE A 25 9.95 4.54 7.60
N SER A 26 8.64 4.55 7.36
CA SER A 26 7.97 3.49 6.62
C SER A 26 8.16 3.68 5.13
N GLU A 27 8.53 2.61 4.43
CA GLU A 27 8.46 2.54 2.97
C GLU A 27 7.00 2.59 2.50
N PRO A 28 6.76 3.05 1.25
CA PRO A 28 5.40 3.22 0.76
C PRO A 28 4.71 1.88 0.50
N GLY A 29 3.39 1.90 0.63
CA GLY A 29 2.50 0.86 0.15
C GLY A 29 1.19 1.46 -0.35
N LEU A 30 0.50 0.72 -1.22
CA LEU A 30 -0.83 1.05 -1.72
C LEU A 30 -1.83 0.01 -1.20
N PHE A 31 -2.89 0.49 -0.56
CA PHE A 31 -3.96 -0.35 -0.03
C PHE A 31 -5.29 0.07 -0.67
N LEU A 32 -5.99 -0.90 -1.26
CA LEU A 32 -7.35 -0.71 -1.73
C LEU A 32 -8.31 -1.31 -0.70
N VAL A 33 -9.09 -0.47 -0.06
CA VAL A 33 -10.04 -0.85 1.00
C VAL A 33 -11.45 -0.53 0.54
N ARG A 34 -12.35 -1.52 0.60
CA ARG A 34 -13.77 -1.33 0.29
C ARG A 34 -14.45 -0.52 1.41
N PRO A 35 -15.59 0.15 1.13
CA PRO A 35 -16.33 0.90 2.17
C PRO A 35 -16.78 0.05 3.37
N ASP A 36 -16.92 -1.26 3.20
CA ASP A 36 -17.26 -2.22 4.26
C ASP A 36 -16.08 -2.61 5.16
N GLY A 37 -14.87 -2.08 4.89
CA GLY A 37 -13.65 -2.37 5.63
C GLY A 37 -12.84 -3.56 5.07
N THR A 38 -13.29 -4.22 4.01
CA THR A 38 -12.54 -5.31 3.38
C THR A 38 -11.27 -4.78 2.72
N LEU A 39 -10.10 -5.32 3.10
CA LEU A 39 -8.86 -5.11 2.37
C LEU A 39 -8.91 -5.91 1.06
N PHE A 40 -9.03 -5.22 -0.08
CA PHE A 40 -9.16 -5.84 -1.39
C PHE A 40 -7.81 -6.15 -2.04
N SER A 41 -6.83 -5.26 -1.85
CA SER A 41 -5.48 -5.41 -2.38
C SER A 41 -4.49 -4.63 -1.52
N ALA A 42 -3.29 -5.17 -1.36
CA ALA A 42 -2.16 -4.50 -0.75
C ALA A 42 -0.92 -4.70 -1.63
N VAL A 43 -0.27 -3.59 -1.98
CA VAL A 43 1.04 -3.59 -2.65
C VAL A 43 2.04 -2.95 -1.71
N LEU A 44 3.03 -3.72 -1.29
CA LEU A 44 4.05 -3.32 -0.32
C LEU A 44 5.39 -3.16 -1.03
N HIS A 45 6.13 -2.12 -0.68
CA HIS A 45 7.45 -1.88 -1.25
C HIS A 45 8.52 -1.82 -0.17
N THR A 46 9.71 -2.29 -0.52
CA THR A 46 10.93 -2.17 0.29
C THR A 46 11.78 -0.96 -0.13
N THR A 47 11.28 -0.13 -1.05
CA THR A 47 12.01 1.00 -1.64
C THR A 47 11.07 2.20 -1.87
N PRO A 48 11.60 3.43 -1.88
CA PRO A 48 10.77 4.64 -1.86
C PRO A 48 10.19 5.04 -3.23
N PHE A 49 10.49 4.28 -4.28
CA PHE A 49 10.29 4.72 -5.67
C PHE A 49 8.96 4.25 -6.31
N HIS A 50 8.29 3.27 -5.72
CA HIS A 50 7.17 2.58 -6.38
C HIS A 50 5.83 3.31 -6.21
N ARG A 51 5.77 4.56 -6.63
CA ARG A 51 4.49 5.31 -6.67
C ARG A 51 3.77 4.94 -7.96
N HIS A 52 2.66 4.21 -7.84
CA HIS A 52 1.83 3.83 -8.98
C HIS A 52 1.32 5.07 -9.73
N HIS A 53 1.21 4.97 -11.06
CA HIS A 53 0.49 5.97 -11.83
C HIS A 53 -0.98 5.92 -11.45
N PHE A 54 -1.52 7.06 -11.04
CA PHE A 54 -2.88 7.13 -10.51
C PHE A 54 -3.94 6.69 -11.52
N ALA A 55 -3.71 6.95 -12.82
CA ALA A 55 -4.60 6.51 -13.90
C ALA A 55 -4.77 4.99 -13.93
N ASP A 56 -3.68 4.22 -13.81
CA ASP A 56 -3.72 2.76 -13.82
C ASP A 56 -4.48 2.20 -12.61
N VAL A 57 -4.32 2.84 -11.45
CA VAL A 57 -5.06 2.47 -10.23
C VAL A 57 -6.56 2.73 -10.41
N MET A 58 -6.93 3.87 -11.00
CA MET A 58 -8.32 4.20 -11.27
C MET A 58 -8.96 3.25 -12.28
N GLU A 59 -8.26 2.90 -13.36
CA GLU A 59 -8.74 1.92 -14.35
C GLU A 59 -8.98 0.53 -13.71
N ALA A 60 -8.07 0.10 -12.81
CA ALA A 60 -8.26 -1.14 -12.06
C ALA A 60 -9.51 -1.10 -11.17
N ILE A 61 -9.77 0.03 -10.48
CA ILE A 61 -10.99 0.24 -9.67
C ILE A 61 -12.23 0.20 -10.58
N ASP A 62 -12.17 0.87 -11.73
CA ASP A 62 -12.99 0.71 -12.94
C ASP A 62 -13.50 -0.72 -13.13
N MET A 63 -12.54 -1.59 -13.40
CA MET A 63 -12.75 -2.98 -13.75
C MET A 63 -13.26 -3.83 -12.60
N ILE A 64 -12.75 -3.60 -11.38
CA ILE A 64 -13.21 -4.29 -10.16
C ILE A 64 -14.72 -4.03 -9.96
N ARG A 65 -15.14 -2.77 -10.09
CA ARG A 65 -16.55 -2.38 -9.91
C ARG A 65 -17.43 -2.88 -11.04
N ALA A 66 -17.00 -2.75 -12.29
CA ALA A 66 -17.78 -3.16 -13.46
C ALA A 66 -18.06 -4.67 -13.51
N ARG A 67 -17.20 -5.48 -12.91
CA ARG A 67 -17.27 -6.95 -12.95
C ARG A 67 -17.64 -7.61 -11.62
N ASP A 68 -17.90 -6.81 -10.59
CA ASP A 68 -18.00 -7.29 -9.19
C ASP A 68 -16.89 -8.28 -8.84
N TYR A 69 -15.65 -7.92 -9.20
CA TYR A 69 -14.53 -8.85 -9.11
C TYR A 69 -14.20 -9.14 -7.64
N PRO A 70 -14.12 -10.42 -7.22
CA PRO A 70 -13.87 -10.74 -5.83
C PRO A 70 -12.39 -10.54 -5.46
N PRO A 71 -12.08 -10.21 -4.19
CA PRO A 71 -10.71 -10.28 -3.70
C PRO A 71 -10.19 -11.73 -3.80
N ARG A 72 -8.87 -11.89 -3.89
CA ARG A 72 -8.18 -13.18 -3.99
C ARG A 72 -6.93 -13.16 -3.11
N GLY A 73 -6.36 -14.34 -2.81
CA GLY A 73 -5.10 -14.47 -2.06
C GLY A 73 -5.28 -14.94 -0.61
N ASP A 74 -6.31 -15.73 -0.38
CA ASP A 74 -6.78 -16.25 0.91
C ASP A 74 -6.45 -17.74 1.14
N VAL A 75 -5.73 -18.39 0.22
CA VAL A 75 -5.30 -19.80 0.29
C VAL A 75 -3.82 -19.97 0.57
#